data_AF-A0A933TYB6-F1
#
_entry.id   AF-A0A933TYB6-F1
#
_cell.length_a   1.000
_cell.length_b   1.000
_cell.length_c   1.000
_cell.angle_alpha   90.00
_cell.angle_beta   90.00
_cell.angle_gamma   90.00
#
_symmetry.space_group_name_H-M   'P 1'
#
loop_
_entity.id
_entity.type
_entity.pdbx_description
1 polymer ?
#
loop_
_entity_poly.entity_id
_entity_poly.type
_entity_poly.pdbx_seq_one_letter_code
_entity_poly.pdbx_strand_id
1 'polypeptide(L)'
;MKVDDVISKIIQIPYDFYNRGDVSFLTLLKESGYFEIYNQVSIELVREFLIHEPKRIHEWLRYSEDDRSNKGWYFYQIERMLRG
;
A
#
# COMPACT_ATOMS: atom_id res chain seq x y z
N MET A 1 15.59 13.44 -7.15
CA MET A 1 15.02 12.54 -6.12
C MET A 1 15.38 11.12 -6.51
N LYS A 2 15.82 10.26 -5.59
CA LYS A 2 16.18 8.88 -5.94
C LYS A 2 14.93 8.01 -5.97
N VAL A 3 14.90 7.03 -6.85
CA VAL A 3 13.81 6.06 -6.98
C VAL A 3 13.56 5.35 -5.65
N ASP A 4 14.62 4.94 -4.97
CA ASP A 4 14.57 4.29 -3.65
C ASP A 4 13.82 5.12 -2.61
N ASP A 5 14.09 6.43 -2.53
CA ASP A 5 13.43 7.34 -1.59
C ASP A 5 11.92 7.42 -1.85
N VAL A 6 11.52 7.39 -3.12
CA VAL A 6 10.11 7.43 -3.54
C VAL A 6 9.43 6.11 -3.22
N ILE A 7 10.08 4.97 -3.48
CA ILE A 7 9.53 3.66 -3.15
C ILE A 7 9.35 3.52 -1.64
N SER A 8 10.34 3.91 -0.83
CA SER A 8 10.22 3.92 0.63
C SER A 8 9.02 4.75 1.10
N LYS A 9 8.76 5.90 0.48
CA LYS A 9 7.56 6.70 0.78
C LYS A 9 6.27 6.05 0.28
N ILE A 10 6.26 5.43 -0.90
CA ILE A 10 5.08 4.73 -1.43
C ILE A 10 4.67 3.60 -0.50
N ILE A 11 5.60 2.73 -0.09
CA ILE A 11 5.27 1.59 0.77
C ILE A 11 4.80 2.03 2.17
N GLN A 12 5.12 3.27 2.58
CA GLN A 12 4.72 3.90 3.84
C GLN A 12 3.30 4.49 3.79
N ILE A 13 2.71 4.70 2.61
CA ILE A 13 1.45 5.45 2.44
C ILE A 13 0.32 4.94 3.35
N PRO A 14 0.02 3.63 3.43
CA PRO A 14 -1.05 3.15 4.30
C PRO A 14 -0.85 3.54 5.76
N TYR A 15 0.37 3.42 6.27
CA TYR A 15 0.68 3.87 7.63
C TYR A 15 0.43 5.37 7.79
N ASP A 16 0.92 6.18 6.86
CA ASP A 16 0.75 7.63 6.94
C ASP A 16 -0.72 8.04 6.83
N PHE A 17 -1.50 7.32 6.01
CA PHE A 17 -2.94 7.53 5.88
C PHE A 17 -3.67 7.35 7.21
N TYR A 18 -3.38 6.26 7.94
CA TYR A 18 -4.02 6.01 9.23
C TYR A 18 -3.48 6.88 10.37
N ASN A 19 -2.21 7.28 10.35
CA ASN A 19 -1.59 8.00 11.46
C ASN A 19 -1.65 9.53 11.33
N ARG A 20 -1.73 10.07 10.11
CA ARG A 20 -1.86 11.53 9.89
C ARG A 20 -3.32 11.99 9.91
N GLY A 21 -4.28 11.09 9.67
CA GLY A 21 -5.71 11.31 9.86
C GLY A 21 -6.37 12.19 8.78
N ASP A 22 -5.96 13.44 8.65
CA ASP A 22 -6.55 14.43 7.73
C ASP A 22 -5.75 14.57 6.43
N VAL A 23 -5.39 13.44 5.83
CA VAL A 23 -4.67 13.40 4.55
C VAL A 23 -5.32 12.40 3.60
N SER A 24 -5.55 12.83 2.36
CA SER A 24 -6.04 11.92 1.33
C SER A 24 -4.90 11.03 0.83
N PHE A 25 -5.24 9.83 0.37
CA PHE A 25 -4.28 8.92 -0.27
C PHE A 25 -3.61 9.57 -1.49
N LEU A 26 -4.34 10.38 -2.25
CA LEU A 26 -3.82 11.15 -3.37
C LEU A 26 -2.78 12.19 -2.94
N THR A 27 -3.01 12.86 -1.80
CA THR A 27 -2.04 13.80 -1.21
C THR A 27 -0.75 13.08 -0.87
N LEU A 28 -0.84 11.92 -0.22
CA LEU A 28 0.33 11.12 0.14
C LEU A 28 1.10 10.60 -1.09
N LEU A 29 0.39 10.18 -2.14
CA LEU A 29 1.02 9.83 -3.42
C LEU A 29 1.76 11.03 -4.02
N LYS A 30 1.18 12.23 -3.96
CA LYS A 30 1.84 13.45 -4.45
C LYS A 30 3.07 13.81 -3.62
N GLU A 31 2.98 13.73 -2.29
CA GLU A 31 4.10 13.99 -1.38
C GLU A 31 5.23 12.94 -1.48
N SER A 32 4.90 11.72 -1.92
CA SER A 32 5.89 10.69 -2.19
C SER A 32 6.82 11.06 -3.35
N GLY A 33 6.35 11.94 -4.24
CA GLY A 33 7.04 12.31 -5.47
C GLY A 33 6.88 11.28 -6.59
N TYR A 34 5.91 10.37 -6.47
CA TYR A 34 5.62 9.35 -7.46
C TYR A 34 5.27 9.95 -8.83
N PHE A 35 4.49 11.03 -8.88
CA PHE A 35 4.03 11.61 -10.15
C PHE A 35 5.16 12.18 -11.01
N GLU A 36 6.26 12.59 -10.39
CA GLU A 36 7.43 13.15 -11.05
C GLU A 36 8.31 12.08 -11.69
N ILE A 37 8.26 10.84 -11.18
CA ILE A 37 9.11 9.73 -11.62
C ILE A 37 8.35 8.43 -11.88
N TYR A 38 7.05 8.51 -12.14
CA TYR A 38 6.17 7.34 -12.24
C TYR A 38 6.65 6.31 -13.28
N ASN A 39 7.35 6.78 -14.31
CA ASN A 39 7.95 5.96 -15.37
C ASN A 39 9.22 5.19 -14.94
N GLN A 40 9.76 5.47 -13.75
CA GLN A 40 10.94 4.82 -13.17
C GLN A 40 10.56 3.85 -12.03
N VAL A 41 9.30 3.85 -11.59
CA VAL A 41 8.82 2.98 -10.52
C VAL A 41 8.13 1.77 -11.15
N SER A 42 8.70 0.58 -10.96
CA SER A 42 8.13 -0.68 -11.43
C SER A 42 7.55 -1.52 -10.28
N ILE A 43 6.70 -2.48 -10.63
CA ILE A 43 6.13 -3.41 -9.65
C ILE A 43 7.23 -4.26 -8.99
N GLU A 44 8.23 -4.67 -9.78
CA GLU A 44 9.38 -5.45 -9.33
C GLU A 44 10.17 -4.69 -8.26
N LEU A 45 10.44 -3.40 -8.50
CA LEU A 45 11.13 -2.55 -7.54
C LEU A 45 10.32 -2.38 -6.24
N VAL A 46 9.01 -2.13 -6.34
CA VAL A 46 8.15 -2.04 -5.15
C VAL A 46 8.15 -3.36 -4.38
N ARG A 47 8.11 -4.50 -5.09
CA ARG A 47 8.15 -5.83 -4.48
C ARG A 47 9.46 -6.08 -3.73
N GLU A 48 10.61 -5.72 -4.31
CA GLU A 48 11.91 -5.86 -3.66
C GLU A 48 11.96 -5.12 -2.33
N PHE A 49 11.45 -3.88 -2.28
CA PHE A 49 11.39 -3.11 -1.05
C PHE A 49 10.44 -3.72 -0.01
N LEU A 50 9.27 -4.20 -0.45
CA LEU A 50 8.30 -4.81 0.46
C LEU A 50 8.79 -6.13 1.07
N ILE A 51 9.62 -6.91 0.37
CA ILE A 51 10.20 -8.15 0.90
C ILE A 51 11.02 -7.87 2.17
N HIS A 52 11.70 -6.72 2.23
CA HIS A 52 12.50 -6.31 3.37
C HIS A 52 11.68 -5.65 4.49
N GLU A 53 10.40 -5.37 4.26
CA GLU A 53 9.54 -4.61 5.18
C GLU A 53 8.16 -5.28 5.40
N PRO A 54 8.09 -6.46 6.05
CA PRO A 54 6.84 -7.21 6.22
C PRO A 54 5.71 -6.43 6.92
N LYS A 55 6.06 -5.49 7.81
CA LYS A 55 5.07 -4.62 8.47
C LYS A 55 4.30 -3.77 7.46
N ARG A 56 4.96 -3.28 6.41
CA ARG A 56 4.31 -2.49 5.35
C ARG A 56 3.31 -3.30 4.57
N ILE A 57 3.62 -4.57 4.32
CA ILE A 57 2.69 -5.50 3.66
C ILE A 57 1.38 -5.60 4.46
N HIS A 58 1.46 -5.77 5.78
CA HIS A 58 0.26 -5.85 6.63
C HIS A 58 -0.55 -4.55 6.62
N GLU A 59 0.10 -3.39 6.60
CA GLU A 59 -0.59 -2.09 6.51
C GLU A 59 -1.30 -1.92 5.17
N TRP A 60 -0.68 -2.36 4.06
CA TRP A 60 -1.30 -2.39 2.74
C TRP A 60 -2.50 -3.35 2.66
N LEU A 61 -2.38 -4.53 3.28
CA LEU A 61 -3.49 -5.48 3.35
C LEU A 61 -4.67 -4.89 4.12
N ARG A 62 -4.41 -4.30 5.29
CA ARG A 62 -5.44 -3.63 6.10
C ARG A 62 -6.09 -2.48 5.33
N TYR A 63 -5.30 -1.61 4.70
CA TYR A 63 -5.82 -0.54 3.86
C TYR A 63 -6.72 -1.07 2.75
N SER A 64 -6.30 -2.15 2.08
CA SER A 64 -7.12 -2.78 1.06
C SER A 64 -8.43 -3.32 1.65
N GLU A 65 -8.43 -3.95 2.83
CA GLU A 65 -9.65 -4.45 3.48
C GLU A 65 -10.61 -3.34 3.90
N ASP A 66 -10.10 -2.25 4.46
CA ASP A 66 -10.91 -1.09 4.84
C ASP A 66 -11.48 -0.41 3.60
N ASP A 67 -10.71 -0.22 2.53
CA ASP A 67 -11.18 0.33 1.26
C ASP A 67 -12.21 -0.58 0.58
N ARG A 68 -12.09 -1.90 0.74
CA ARG A 68 -13.08 -2.87 0.28
C ARG A 68 -14.40 -2.78 1.02
N SER A 69 -14.38 -2.47 2.32
CA SER A 69 -15.59 -2.16 3.09
C SER A 69 -16.29 -0.89 2.57
N ASN A 70 -15.54 -0.04 1.85
CA ASN A 70 -16.00 1.11 1.08
C ASN A 70 -16.38 0.70 -0.38
N LYS A 71 -17.30 -0.26 -0.53
CA LYS A 71 -18.01 -0.62 -1.80
C LYS A 71 -17.18 -1.00 -3.04
N GLY A 72 -15.94 -1.47 -2.89
CA GLY A 72 -15.07 -1.74 -4.04
C GLY A 72 -14.96 -3.19 -4.49
N TRP A 73 -14.34 -4.04 -3.68
CA TRP A 73 -13.84 -5.34 -4.11
C TRP A 73 -13.85 -6.32 -2.94
N TYR A 74 -13.94 -7.62 -3.17
CA TYR A 74 -13.81 -8.63 -2.10
C TYR A 74 -12.85 -9.71 -2.59
N PHE A 75 -11.83 -10.05 -1.80
CA PHE A 75 -11.20 -11.37 -1.89
C PHE A 75 -11.88 -12.26 -0.86
N TYR A 76 -12.46 -13.36 -1.33
CA TYR A 76 -13.00 -14.40 -0.46
C TYR A 76 -11.84 -15.31 -0.04
N GLN A 77 -11.44 -15.24 1.23
CA GLN A 77 -10.60 -16.26 1.81
C GLN A 77 -11.49 -17.50 2.01
N ILE A 78 -11.33 -18.52 1.16
CA ILE A 78 -12.03 -19.80 1.35
C ILE A 78 -11.35 -20.50 2.55
N GLU A 79 -11.82 -20.20 3.76
CA GLU A 79 -11.58 -21.12 4.86
C GLU A 79 -12.45 -22.36 4.63
N ARG A 80 -11.79 -23.50 4.41
CA ARG A 80 -12.42 -24.83 4.44
C ARG A 80 -13.16 -24.98 5.77
N MET A 81 -14.48 -24.87 5.75
CA MET A 81 -15.31 -25.46 6.80
C MET A 81 -15.25 -26.99 6.64
N LEU A 82 -14.23 -27.61 7.23
CA LEU A 82 -14.37 -28.97 7.71
C LEU A 82 -15.23 -28.91 8.98
N ARG A 83 -16.53 -29.19 8.85
CA ARG A 83 -17.38 -29.60 9.97
C ARG A 83 -18.40 -30.62 9.50
N GLY A 84 -18.37 -31.78 10.15
CA GLY A 84 -19.43 -32.80 10.18
C GLY A 84 -19.23 -33.94 9.19
#